data_AF-A0A0M8ZNI3-F1
#
_entry.id   AF-A0A0M8ZNI3-F1
#
_cell.length_a   1.000
_cell.length_b   1.000
_cell.length_c   1.000
_cell.angle_alpha   90.00
_cell.angle_beta   90.00
_cell.angle_gamma   90.00
#
_symmetry.space_group_name_H-M   'P 1'
#
loop_
_entity.id
_entity.type
_entity.pdbx_description
1 polymer ?
#
loop_
_entity_poly.entity_id
_entity_poly.type
_entity_poly.pdbx_seq_one_letter_code
_entity_poly.pdbx_strand_id
1 'polypeptide(L)' 'MVRHNNRLPENLPQLQNLIKRDPESYKEEFLQQHQHYKSILEVFRLSPNKFNKSLDEVVTFLAQVS' A
#
# COMPACT_ATOMS: atom_id res chain seq x y z
N MET A 1 -4.73 19.79 16.77
CA MET A 1 -4.01 18.50 16.94
C MET A 1 -3.40 18.15 15.59
N VAL A 2 -2.08 18.33 15.46
CA VAL A 2 -1.38 18.13 14.18
C VAL A 2 -1.27 16.62 13.98
N ARG A 3 -1.95 16.08 12.97
CA ARG A 3 -1.85 14.66 12.59
C ARG A 3 -0.44 14.40 12.05
N HIS A 4 0.53 14.23 12.93
CA HIS A 4 1.82 13.64 12.58
C HIS A 4 1.58 12.16 12.30
N ASN A 5 1.64 11.78 11.03
CA ASN A 5 2.30 10.58 10.50
C ASN A 5 1.75 10.20 9.12
N ASN A 6 2.04 11.04 8.13
CA ASN A 6 1.83 10.72 6.71
C ASN A 6 2.78 9.61 6.18
N ARG A 7 3.44 8.85 7.07
CA ARG A 7 4.41 7.79 6.76
C ARG A 7 3.87 6.37 6.96
N LEU A 8 2.65 6.21 7.46
CA LEU A 8 1.97 4.90 7.45
C LEU A 8 1.84 4.31 6.05
N PRO A 9 1.52 5.10 4.99
CA PRO A 9 1.54 4.58 3.63
C PRO A 9 2.94 4.21 3.13
N GLU A 10 4.01 4.69 3.76
CA GLU A 10 5.39 4.33 3.41
C GLU A 10 5.89 3.10 4.18
N ASN A 11 5.33 2.82 5.36
CA ASN A 11 5.71 1.69 6.22
C ASN A 11 4.72 0.51 6.10
N LEU A 12 4.75 -0.15 4.93
CA LEU A 12 3.92 -1.31 4.63
C LEU A 12 3.94 -2.39 5.73
N PRO A 13 5.09 -2.82 6.30
CA PRO A 13 5.11 -3.87 7.32
C PRO A 13 4.34 -3.49 8.59
N GLN A 14 4.41 -2.22 9.00
CA GLN A 14 3.69 -1.73 10.16
C GLN A 14 2.18 -1.69 9.88
N LEU A 15 1.81 -1.21 8.69
CA LEU A 15 0.41 -1.18 8.26
C LEU A 15 -0.20 -2.59 8.18
N GLN A 16 0.55 -3.60 7.74
CA GLN A 16 0.08 -4.98 7.78
C GLN A 16 -0.22 -5.46 9.19
N ASN A 17 0.69 -5.23 10.14
CA ASN A 17 0.48 -5.64 11.53
C ASN A 17 -0.77 -4.97 12.13
N LEU A 18 -0.98 -3.70 11.79
CA LEU A 18 -2.15 -2.94 12.20
C LEU A 18 -3.45 -3.47 11.59
N ILE A 19 -3.48 -3.75 10.28
CA ILE A 19 -4.65 -4.33 9.59
C ILE A 19 -4.94 -5.75 10.10
N LYS A 20 -3.91 -6.58 10.32
CA LYS A 20 -4.06 -7.92 10.90
C LYS A 20 -4.63 -7.88 12.32
N ARG A 21 -4.37 -6.81 13.07
CA ARG A 21 -4.87 -6.63 14.43
C ARG A 21 -6.29 -6.05 14.47
N ASP A 22 -6.58 -5.06 13.62
CA ASP A 22 -7.88 -4.37 13.58
C ASP A 22 -8.22 -3.90 12.15
N PRO A 23 -8.78 -4.77 11.30
CA PRO A 23 -8.97 -4.45 9.88
C PRO A 23 -9.98 -3.33 9.64
N GLU A 24 -10.96 -3.14 10.53
CA GLU A 24 -11.96 -2.08 10.40
C GLU A 24 -11.35 -0.69 10.61
N SER A 25 -10.50 -0.50 11.61
CA SER A 25 -9.86 0.80 11.89
C SER A 25 -8.86 1.22 10.82
N TYR A 26 -8.23 0.27 10.11
CA TYR A 26 -7.20 0.56 9.10
C TYR A 26 -7.69 0.40 7.65
N LYS A 27 -9.00 0.30 7.45
CA LYS A 27 -9.61 0.16 6.11
C LYS A 27 -9.27 1.32 5.18
N GLU A 28 -9.24 2.55 5.68
CA GLU A 28 -8.90 3.74 4.86
C GLU A 28 -7.45 3.70 4.36
N GLU A 29 -6.51 3.29 5.22
CA GLU A 29 -5.10 3.16 4.85
C GLU A 29 -4.88 2.01 3.85
N PHE A 30 -5.59 0.89 4.03
CA PHE A 30 -5.60 -0.18 3.03
C PHE A 30 -6.14 0.30 1.68
N LEU A 31 -7.24 1.06 1.68
CA LEU A 31 -7.80 1.62 0.45
C LEU A 31 -6.85 2.60 -0.25
N GLN A 32 -6.11 3.42 0.50
CA GLN A 32 -5.06 4.26 -0.06
C GLN A 32 -3.96 3.44 -0.73
N GLN A 33 -3.46 2.38 -0.07
CA GLN A 33 -2.46 1.48 -0.69
C GLN A 33 -3.01 0.77 -1.93
N HIS A 34 -4.27 0.36 -1.90
CA HIS A 34 -4.91 -0.28 -3.05
C HIS A 34 -5.12 0.70 -4.23
N GLN A 35 -5.42 1.97 -3.96
CA GLN A 35 -5.44 3.00 -5.00
C GLN A 35 -4.03 3.25 -5.56
N HIS A 36 -3.02 3.31 -4.70
CA HIS A 36 -1.63 3.45 -5.12
C HIS A 36 -1.19 2.29 -6.02
N TYR A 37 -1.51 1.04 -5.63
CA TYR A 37 -1.32 -0.14 -6.46
C TYR A 37 -1.93 0.03 -7.86
N LYS A 38 -3.20 0.46 -7.94
CA LYS A 38 -3.87 0.69 -9.23
C LYS A 38 -3.17 1.77 -10.06
N SER A 39 -2.77 2.88 -9.45
CA SER A 39 -2.04 3.94 -10.15
C SER A 39 -0.70 3.44 -10.69
N ILE A 40 0.07 2.69 -9.90
CA ILE A 40 1.33 2.11 -10.35
C ILE A 40 1.09 1.08 -11.45
N LEU A 41 0.05 0.26 -11.34
CA LEU A 41 -0.31 -0.75 -12.34
C LEU A 41 -0.68 -0.12 -13.69
N GLU A 42 -1.43 0.98 -13.67
CA GLU A 42 -1.76 1.73 -14.88
C GLU A 42 -0.51 2.35 -15.53
N VAL A 43 0.40 2.92 -14.74
CA VAL A 43 1.70 3.41 -15.24
C VAL A 43 2.55 2.25 -15.79
N PHE A 44 2.56 1.11 -15.10
CA PHE A 44 3.29 -0.08 -15.54
C PHE A 44 2.71 -0.64 -16.85
N ARG A 45 1.39 -0.61 -17.05
CA ARG A 45 0.74 -0.98 -18.32
C ARG A 45 1.17 -0.08 -19.47
N LEU A 46 1.41 1.21 -19.21
CA LEU A 46 1.92 2.15 -20.22
C LEU A 46 3.42 1.92 -20.54
N SER A 47 4.19 1.35 -19.62
CA SER A 47 5.62 1.08 -19.80
C SER A 47 6.09 -0.14 -18.99
N PRO A 48 5.80 -1.36 -19.48
CA PRO A 48 6.07 -2.59 -18.73
C PRO A 48 7.56 -2.93 -18.62
N ASN A 49 8.40 -2.22 -19.37
CA ASN A 49 9.84 -2.47 -19.45
C ASN A 49 10.65 -1.83 -18.31
N LYS A 50 9.99 -1.15 -17.36
CA LYS A 50 10.64 -0.57 -16.18
C LYS A 50 10.28 -1.35 -14.93
N PHE A 51 11.29 -1.88 -14.26
CA PHE A 51 11.14 -2.43 -12.91
C PHE A 51 10.66 -1.34 -11.96
N ASN A 52 9.53 -1.59 -11.30
CA ASN A 52 8.95 -0.66 -10.35
C ASN A 52 9.01 -1.29 -8.95
N LYS A 53 10.00 -0.87 -8.16
CA LYS A 53 10.20 -1.38 -6.79
C LYS A 53 8.97 -1.15 -5.90
N SER A 54 8.28 -0.02 -6.08
CA SER A 54 7.06 0.28 -5.32
C SER A 54 5.91 -0.66 -5.68
N LEU A 55 5.84 -1.16 -6.93
CA LEU A 55 4.87 -2.18 -7.30
C LEU A 55 5.12 -3.49 -6.56
N ASP A 56 6.37 -3.94 -6.51
CA ASP A 56 6.79 -5.16 -5.81
C ASP A 56 6.45 -5.11 -4.31
N GLU A 57 6.77 -3.98 -3.67
CA GLU A 57 6.49 -3.75 -2.25
C GLU A 57 4.98 -3.76 -1.96
N VAL A 58 4.18 -3.07 -2.76
CA VAL A 58 2.72 -3.00 -2.58
C VAL A 58 2.02 -4.32 -2.93
N VAL A 59 2.48 -5.04 -3.95
CA VAL A 59 1.97 -6.38 -4.29
C VAL A 59 2.27 -7.38 -3.17
N THR A 60 3.49 -7.38 -2.63
CA THR A 60 3.87 -8.21 -1.48
C THR A 60 3.02 -7.89 -0.26
N PHE A 61 2.74 -6.61 -0.02
CA PHE A 61 1.83 -6.16 1.02
C PHE A 61 0.40 -6.70 0.83
N LEU A 62 -0.18 -6.51 -0.35
CA LEU A 62 -1.56 -6.97 -0.64
C LEU A 62 -1.69 -8.49 -0.52
N ALA A 63 -0.67 -9.24 -0.96
CA ALA A 63 -0.65 -10.70 -0.84
C ALA A 63 -0.63 -11.19 0.61
N GLN A 64 -0.04 -10.42 1.54
CA GLN A 64 0.06 -10.78 2.96
C GLN A 64 -1.16 -10.37 3.81
N VAL A 65 -2.06 -9.56 3.24
CA VAL A 65 -3.24 -8.98 3.91
C VAL A 65 -4.55 -9.48 3.26
N SER A 66 -4.48 -10.29 2.19
CA SER A 66 -5.64 -10.91 1.52
C SER A 66 -6.29 -12.02 2.35
#